data_AF-A0ABD2YTF4-F1
#
_entry.id   AF-A0ABD2YTF4-F1
#
_cell.length_a   1.000
_cell.length_b   1.000
_cell.length_c   1.000
_cell.angle_alpha   90.00
_cell.angle_beta   90.00
_cell.angle_gamma   90.00
#
_symmetry.space_group_name_H-M   'P 1'
#
loop_
_entity.id
_entity.type
_entity.pdbx_description
1 polymer ?
#
loop_
_entity_poly.entity_id
_entity_poly.type
_entity_poly.pdbx_seq_one_letter_code
_entity_poly.pdbx_strand_id
1 'polypeptide(L)'
;MSTFISIAELSIAVSEAIHGSSDGIYRAIDIYFDTHRYLTESEREEICKLLDCNKMSLEACEHAAQNERLPLRVVEQVLFVVQLQMRETIRKKVQGSD
;
A
#
# COMPACT_ATOMS: atom_id res chain seq x y z
N MET A 1 6.43 -0.59 -18.25
CA MET A 1 6.86 -0.95 -16.89
C MET A 1 7.96 -0.05 -16.36
N SER A 2 9.15 -0.04 -16.96
CA SER A 2 10.29 0.78 -16.47
C SER A 2 9.95 2.25 -16.28
N THR A 3 9.25 2.88 -17.24
CA THR A 3 8.81 4.28 -17.12
C THR A 3 7.87 4.52 -15.93
N PHE A 4 6.95 3.59 -15.66
CA PHE A 4 6.03 3.69 -14.52
C PHE A 4 6.81 3.60 -13.21
N ILE A 5 7.69 2.61 -13.09
CA ILE A 5 8.53 2.42 -11.90
C ILE A 5 9.37 3.67 -11.63
N SER A 6 10.08 4.20 -12.63
CA SER A 6 10.92 5.39 -12.45
C SER A 6 10.12 6.64 -12.03
N ILE A 7 8.90 6.82 -12.56
CA ILE A 7 8.03 7.94 -12.14
C ILE A 7 7.55 7.74 -10.71
N ALA A 8 7.16 6.52 -10.34
CA ALA A 8 6.73 6.19 -8.99
C ALA A 8 7.86 6.35 -7.97
N GLU A 9 9.07 5.88 -8.27
CA GLU A 9 10.27 6.09 -7.45
C GLU A 9 10.57 7.58 -7.22
N LEU A 10 10.49 8.39 -8.27
CA LEU A 10 10.66 9.84 -8.14
C LEU A 10 9.58 10.45 -7.23
N SER A 11 8.34 10.03 -7.40
CA SER A 11 7.23 10.48 -6.54
C SER A 11 7.42 10.06 -5.09
N ILE A 12 7.93 8.86 -4.83
CA ILE A 12 8.25 8.37 -3.48
C ILE A 12 9.34 9.24 -2.86
N ALA A 13 10.43 9.50 -3.59
CA ALA A 13 11.53 10.34 -3.09
C ALA A 13 11.04 11.75 -2.70
N VAL A 14 10.11 12.32 -3.46
CA VAL A 14 9.48 13.61 -3.12
C VAL A 14 8.56 13.48 -1.89
N SER A 15 7.75 12.43 -1.82
CA SER A 15 6.85 12.18 -0.69
C SER A 15 7.59 11.89 0.62
N GLU A 16 8.72 11.18 0.59
CA GLU A 16 9.55 10.91 1.77
C GLU A 16 10.09 12.18 2.40
N ALA A 17 10.46 13.18 1.59
CA ALA A 17 10.91 14.48 2.08
C ALA A 17 9.82 15.26 2.84
N ILE A 18 8.55 14.89 2.67
CA ILE A 18 7.39 15.52 3.33
C ILE A 18 6.64 14.57 4.28
N HIS A 19 7.21 13.41 4.61
CA HIS A 19 6.53 12.34 5.36
C HIS A 19 5.14 11.98 4.79
N GLY A 20 5.02 11.96 3.46
CA GLY A 20 3.77 11.74 2.74
C GLY A 20 3.23 10.32 2.87
N SER A 21 1.91 10.20 2.74
CA SER A 21 1.18 8.93 2.67
C SER A 21 1.55 8.13 1.42
N SER A 22 1.51 6.80 1.52
CA SER A 22 1.69 5.89 0.37
C SER A 22 0.40 5.68 -0.45
N ASP A 23 -0.73 6.29 -0.04
CA ASP A 23 -2.03 6.14 -0.71
C ASP A 23 -2.00 6.51 -2.20
N GLY A 24 -1.24 7.57 -2.55
CA GLY A 24 -1.09 7.98 -3.95
C GLY A 24 -0.37 6.93 -4.80
N ILE A 25 0.65 6.28 -4.23
CA ILE A 25 1.39 5.20 -4.89
C ILE A 25 0.51 3.97 -5.03
N TYR A 26 -0.19 3.59 -3.96
CA TYR A 26 -1.17 2.50 -4.00
C TYR A 26 -2.18 2.70 -5.13
N ARG A 27 -2.80 3.88 -5.20
CA ARG A 27 -3.81 4.19 -6.21
C ARG A 27 -3.23 4.17 -7.63
N ALA A 28 -2.00 4.64 -7.81
CA ALA A 28 -1.32 4.55 -9.11
C ALA A 28 -1.08 3.09 -9.52
N ILE A 29 -0.65 2.23 -8.58
CA ILE A 29 -0.45 0.80 -8.81
C ILE A 29 -1.78 0.12 -9.17
N ASP A 30 -2.85 0.39 -8.43
CA ASP A 30 -4.17 -0.21 -8.68
C ASP A 30 -4.70 0.11 -10.07
N ILE A 31 -4.62 1.39 -10.48
CA ILE A 31 -4.99 1.84 -11.83
C ILE A 31 -4.09 1.18 -12.88
N TYR A 32 -2.78 1.08 -12.60
CA TYR A 32 -1.84 0.43 -13.52
C TYR A 32 -2.18 -1.05 -13.71
N PHE A 33 -2.55 -1.77 -12.64
CA PHE A 33 -2.97 -3.18 -12.72
C PHE A 33 -4.31 -3.36 -13.43
N ASP A 34 -5.27 -2.45 -13.23
CA ASP A 34 -6.55 -2.52 -13.95
C ASP A 34 -6.38 -2.31 -15.45
N THR A 35 -5.50 -1.39 -15.84
CA THR A 35 -5.20 -1.07 -17.25
C THR A 35 -4.28 -2.10 -17.92
N HIS A 36 -3.46 -2.81 -17.15
CA HIS A 36 -2.47 -3.78 -17.64
C HIS A 36 -2.74 -5.20 -17.12
N ARG A 37 -3.93 -5.75 -17.41
CA ARG A 37 -4.35 -7.08 -16.90
C ARG A 37 -3.47 -8.26 -17.35
N TYR A 38 -2.64 -8.04 -18.37
CA TYR A 38 -1.70 -9.03 -18.91
C TYR A 38 -0.40 -9.17 -18.11
N LEU A 39 -0.18 -8.34 -17.09
CA LEU A 39 1.00 -8.45 -16.23
C LEU A 39 1.05 -9.81 -15.54
N THR A 40 2.23 -10.41 -15.57
CA THR A 40 2.57 -11.64 -14.85
C THR A 40 2.62 -11.39 -13.35
N GLU A 41 2.55 -12.46 -12.56
CA GLU A 41 2.67 -12.38 -11.10
C GLU A 41 3.99 -11.73 -10.67
N SER A 42 5.11 -12.16 -11.26
CA SER A 42 6.44 -11.60 -10.98
C SER A 42 6.53 -10.10 -11.26
N GLU A 43 5.94 -9.64 -12.35
CA GLU A 43 5.88 -8.22 -12.69
C GLU A 43 5.04 -7.40 -11.69
N ARG A 44 3.94 -7.98 -11.20
CA ARG A 44 3.12 -7.34 -10.15
C ARG A 44 3.86 -7.29 -8.83
N GLU A 45 4.56 -8.36 -8.46
CA GLU A 45 5.41 -8.39 -7.27
C GLU A 45 6.49 -7.30 -7.33
N GLU A 46 7.15 -7.13 -8.48
CA GLU A 46 8.17 -6.09 -8.66
C GLU A 46 7.59 -4.69 -8.47
N ILE A 47 6.45 -4.40 -9.09
CA ILE A 47 5.78 -3.10 -8.96
C ILE A 47 5.34 -2.86 -7.51
N CYS A 48 4.84 -3.88 -6.82
CA CYS A 48 4.40 -3.75 -5.43
C CYS A 48 5.55 -3.49 -4.44
N LYS A 49 6.83 -3.65 -4.81
CA LYS A 49 7.97 -3.26 -3.96
C LYS A 49 8.02 -1.75 -3.68
N LEU A 50 7.36 -0.96 -4.53
CA LEU A 50 7.24 0.49 -4.36
C LEU A 50 6.27 0.89 -3.24
N LEU A 51 5.45 -0.05 -2.76
CA LEU A 51 4.38 0.22 -1.81
C LEU A 51 4.88 0.08 -0.36
N ASP A 52 4.78 1.16 0.42
CA ASP A 52 4.98 1.10 1.87
C ASP A 52 3.63 1.02 2.58
N CYS A 53 3.19 -0.22 2.86
CA CYS A 53 1.89 -0.48 3.49
C CYS A 53 1.74 0.17 4.88
N ASN A 54 2.85 0.46 5.59
CA ASN A 54 2.78 1.10 6.91
C ASN A 54 2.43 2.59 6.83
N LYS A 55 2.64 3.21 5.66
CA LYS A 55 2.35 4.62 5.39
C LYS A 55 1.03 4.80 4.65
N MET A 56 0.21 3.76 4.54
CA MET A 56 -1.13 3.84 3.96
C MET A 56 -2.17 4.19 5.01
N SER A 57 -3.22 4.90 4.60
CA SER A 57 -4.42 5.11 5.40
C SER A 57 -5.25 3.83 5.53
N LEU A 58 -6.12 3.78 6.53
CA LEU A 58 -7.02 2.64 6.75
C LEU A 58 -7.93 2.37 5.55
N GLU A 59 -8.44 3.42 4.92
CA GLU A 59 -9.30 3.33 3.72
C GLU A 59 -8.54 2.68 2.55
N ALA A 60 -7.29 3.10 2.32
CA ALA A 60 -6.45 2.50 1.29
C ALA A 60 -6.10 1.04 1.60
N CYS A 61 -5.84 0.72 2.87
CA CYS A 61 -5.62 -0.65 3.32
C CYS A 61 -6.87 -1.54 3.14
N GLU A 62 -8.06 -1.03 3.43
CA GLU A 62 -9.32 -1.77 3.24
C GLU A 62 -9.55 -2.09 1.76
N HIS A 63 -9.34 -1.11 0.88
CA HIS A 63 -9.41 -1.33 -0.56
C HIS A 63 -8.36 -2.35 -1.02
N ALA A 64 -7.13 -2.25 -0.53
CA ALA A 64 -6.05 -3.18 -0.86
C ALA A 64 -6.30 -4.62 -0.37
N ALA A 65 -6.95 -4.79 0.78
CA ALA A 65 -7.31 -6.11 1.30
C ALA A 65 -8.32 -6.84 0.41
N GLN A 66 -9.15 -6.10 -0.33
CA GLN A 66 -10.16 -6.66 -1.25
C GLN A 66 -9.69 -6.70 -2.71
N ASN A 67 -8.48 -6.23 -3.01
CA ASN A 67 -8.00 -6.10 -4.37
C ASN A 67 -7.39 -7.41 -4.89
N GLU A 68 -8.20 -8.18 -5.63
CA GLU A 68 -7.81 -9.46 -6.24
C GLU A 68 -6.68 -9.34 -7.28
N ARG A 69 -6.33 -8.13 -7.73
CA ARG A 69 -5.23 -7.91 -8.68
C ARG A 69 -3.86 -7.90 -8.02
N LEU A 70 -3.80 -7.65 -6.72
CA LEU A 70 -2.55 -7.62 -5.95
C LEU A 70 -2.00 -9.03 -5.74
N PRO A 71 -0.66 -9.19 -5.67
CA PRO A 71 -0.07 -10.44 -5.20
C PRO A 71 -0.55 -10.77 -3.78
N LEU A 72 -0.80 -12.06 -3.51
CA LEU A 72 -1.32 -12.52 -2.21
C LEU A 72 -0.44 -12.07 -1.04
N ARG A 73 0.88 -12.05 -1.23
CA ARG A 73 1.86 -11.58 -0.23
C ARG A 73 1.62 -10.12 0.19
N VAL A 74 1.23 -9.27 -0.75
CA VAL A 74 0.95 -7.85 -0.48
C VAL A 74 -0.34 -7.71 0.31
N VAL A 75 -1.37 -8.47 -0.05
CA VAL A 75 -2.65 -8.52 0.68
C VAL A 75 -2.44 -8.97 2.12
N GLU A 76 -1.62 -10.00 2.34
CA GLU A 76 -1.25 -10.47 3.69
C GLU A 76 -0.57 -9.36 4.51
N GLN A 77 0.39 -8.64 3.90
CA GLN A 77 1.08 -7.52 4.54
C GLN A 77 0.11 -6.40 4.93
N VAL A 78 -0.80 -6.03 4.04
CA VAL A 78 -1.84 -5.02 4.31
C VAL A 78 -2.73 -5.44 5.48
N LEU A 79 -3.22 -6.68 5.49
CA LEU A 79 -4.06 -7.20 6.57
C LEU A 79 -3.31 -7.18 7.92
N PHE A 80 -2.02 -7.53 7.91
CA PHE A 80 -1.18 -7.46 9.10
C PHE A 80 -1.03 -6.01 9.62
N VAL A 81 -0.81 -5.04 8.73
CA VAL A 81 -0.77 -3.61 9.08
C VAL A 81 -2.08 -3.17 9.72
N VAL A 82 -3.23 -3.54 9.14
CA VAL A 82 -4.55 -3.23 9.71
C VAL A 82 -4.68 -3.81 11.12
N GLN A 83 -4.29 -5.08 11.32
CA GLN A 83 -4.31 -5.71 12.65
C GLN A 83 -3.41 -5.00 13.67
N LEU A 84 -2.23 -4.53 13.27
CA LEU A 84 -1.33 -3.74 14.13
C LEU A 84 -1.97 -2.40 14.51
N GLN A 85 -2.51 -1.67 13.54
CA GLN A 85 -3.18 -0.38 13.76
C GLN A 85 -4.41 -0.52 14.68
N MET A 86 -5.17 -1.61 14.54
CA MET A 86 -6.30 -1.93 15.42
C MET A 86 -5.82 -2.17 16.86
N ARG A 87 -4.79 -3.00 17.06
CA ARG A 87 -4.22 -3.27 18.40
C ARG A 87 -3.75 -1.99 19.08
N GLU A 88 -3.07 -1.13 18.34
CA GLU A 88 -2.59 0.17 18.82
C GLU A 88 -3.75 1.11 19.21
N THR A 89 -4.81 1.14 18.42
CA THR A 89 -6.00 1.94 18.71
C THR A 89 -6.74 1.44 19.95
N ILE A 90 -6.89 0.11 20.10
CA ILE A 90 -7.48 -0.50 21.28
C ILE A 90 -6.64 -0.19 22.52
N ARG A 91 -5.31 -0.35 22.45
CA ARG A 91 -4.40 -0.02 23.55
C ARG A 91 -4.56 1.43 24.00
N LYS A 92 -4.61 2.38 23.07
CA LYS A 92 -4.82 3.81 23.37
C LYS A 92 -6.18 4.08 24.03
N LYS A 93 -7.25 3.41 23.60
CA LYS A 93 -8.57 3.54 24.23
C LYS A 93 -8.61 2.98 25.65
N VAL A 94 -7.93 1.85 25.89
CA VAL A 94 -7.82 1.25 27.23
C VAL A 94 -7.02 2.15 28.19
N GLN A 95 -5.97 2.83 27.71
CA GLN A 95 -5.14 3.73 28.53
C GLN A 95 -5.73 5.15 28.70
N GLY A 96 -6.69 5.55 27.87
CA GLY A 96 -7.35 6.86 27.95
C GLY A 96 -8.66 6.88 28.75
N SER A 97 -8.94 5.83 29.53
CA SER A 97 -10.16 5.71 30.36
C SER A 97 -9.91 6.01 31.86
N ASP A 98 -8.82 6.70 32.19
CA ASP A 98 -8.53 7.26 33.52
C ASP A 98 -8.60 8.80 33.50
#